data_AF-A0A7L5YZ10-F1
#
_entry.id   AF-A0A7L5YZ10-F1
#
_cell.length_a   1.000
_cell.length_b   1.000
_cell.length_c   1.000
_cell.angle_alpha   90.00
_cell.angle_beta   90.00
_cell.angle_gamma   90.00
#
_symmetry.space_group_name_H-M   'P 1'
#
loop_
_entity.id
_entity.type
_entity.pdbx_description
1 polymer ?
#
loop_
_entity_poly.entity_id
_entity_poly.type
_entity_poly.pdbx_seq_one_letter_code
_entity_poly.pdbx_strand_id
1 'polypeptide(L)'
;MARSTRTIFLDANVLAAPVTRTLLLVGIEAVDVIATWSQNAEDEANRHMRPRAMSVTEFRTTIWENDLSPTGKRPSKYKATKDADRQILADAVAANAAFIITTDVDDFGEADLVTEKIAAVNPDLFMATRFTETAYRRALTQLVESLNNPPKTIAQMHALIGRKHPRLHEWFAHRYPEAVPEAMETEPRVLYRGGRCIICARSVTRPERLTLGCHPACLTTA
;
A
#
# COMPACT_ATOMS: atom_id res chain seq x y z
N MET A 1 19.01 6.17 16.95
CA MET A 1 19.24 5.63 15.59
C MET A 1 18.23 6.29 14.67
N ALA A 2 18.68 7.08 13.69
CA ALA A 2 17.79 7.70 12.72
C ALA A 2 17.02 6.60 11.97
N ARG A 3 15.69 6.62 12.01
CA ARG A 3 14.89 5.80 11.11
C ARG A 3 15.13 6.38 9.71
N SER A 4 15.71 5.59 8.82
CA SER A 4 15.86 5.95 7.41
C SER A 4 14.47 5.97 6.80
N THR A 5 14.04 7.12 6.28
CA THR A 5 12.82 7.26 5.49
C THR A 5 12.78 6.23 4.38
N ARG A 6 11.60 5.66 4.13
CA ARG A 6 11.43 4.48 3.27
C ARG A 6 10.51 4.80 2.11
N THR A 7 11.00 4.61 0.90
CA THR A 7 10.17 4.73 -0.30
C THR A 7 9.29 3.49 -0.46
N ILE A 8 8.00 3.70 -0.68
CA ILE A 8 7.06 2.69 -1.17
C ILE A 8 6.65 3.03 -2.59
N PHE A 9 6.53 2.00 -3.43
CA PHE A 9 6.03 2.12 -4.79
C PHE A 9 4.55 1.69 -4.81
N LEU A 10 3.67 2.55 -5.30
CA LEU A 10 2.25 2.24 -5.42
C LEU A 10 1.95 1.63 -6.79
N ASP A 11 1.37 0.44 -6.78
CA ASP A 11 0.93 -0.25 -7.99
C ASP A 11 -0.39 0.35 -8.54
N ALA A 12 -0.69 0.06 -9.80
CA ALA A 12 -1.84 0.59 -10.51
C ALA A 12 -3.19 0.21 -9.86
N ASN A 13 -3.32 -1.02 -9.35
CA ASN A 13 -4.55 -1.48 -8.67
C ASN A 13 -4.84 -0.68 -7.38
N VAL A 14 -3.80 -0.27 -6.65
CA VAL A 14 -3.89 0.57 -5.45
C VAL A 14 -4.17 2.02 -5.85
N LEU A 15 -3.48 2.53 -6.87
CA LEU A 15 -3.71 3.87 -7.39
C LEU A 15 -5.13 4.01 -7.96
N ALA A 16 -5.68 3.00 -8.61
CA ALA A 16 -7.03 3.04 -9.18
C ALA A 16 -8.15 2.90 -8.14
N ALA A 17 -7.83 2.63 -6.86
CA ALA A 17 -8.79 2.48 -5.77
C ALA A 17 -8.81 3.74 -4.89
N PRO A 18 -9.75 4.69 -5.09
CA PRO A 18 -9.67 6.01 -4.45
C PRO A 18 -9.66 5.97 -2.91
N VAL A 19 -10.44 5.08 -2.30
CA VAL A 19 -10.46 4.92 -0.84
C VAL A 19 -9.11 4.43 -0.33
N THR A 20 -8.58 3.35 -0.91
CA THR A 20 -7.28 2.77 -0.53
C THR A 20 -6.13 3.76 -0.78
N ARG A 21 -6.14 4.43 -1.93
CA ARG A 21 -5.16 5.48 -2.30
C ARG A 21 -5.15 6.61 -1.28
N THR A 22 -6.32 7.17 -0.94
CA THR A 22 -6.43 8.24 0.07
C THR A 22 -6.00 7.77 1.45
N LEU A 23 -6.40 6.56 1.87
CA LEU A 23 -5.98 6.01 3.16
C LEU A 23 -4.45 5.94 3.26
N LEU A 24 -3.81 5.38 2.24
CA LEU A 24 -2.37 5.25 2.17
C LEU A 24 -1.68 6.62 2.18
N LEU A 25 -1.99 7.48 1.21
CA LEU A 25 -1.26 8.74 1.01
C LEU A 25 -1.41 9.70 2.19
N VAL A 26 -2.61 9.82 2.77
CA VAL A 26 -2.82 10.69 3.94
C VAL A 26 -2.20 10.09 5.19
N GLY A 27 -2.33 8.77 5.36
CA GLY A 27 -1.82 8.08 6.54
C GLY A 27 -0.29 8.04 6.58
N ILE A 28 0.39 7.93 5.44
CA ILE A 28 1.86 7.91 5.40
C ILE A 28 2.49 9.24 5.83
N GLU A 29 1.80 10.37 5.73
CA GLU A 29 2.34 11.66 6.19
C GLU A 29 2.64 11.69 7.70
N ALA A 30 1.98 10.82 8.47
CA ALA A 30 2.19 10.68 9.90
C ALA A 30 3.19 9.55 10.26
N VAL A 31 3.84 8.93 9.27
CA VAL A 31 4.87 7.92 9.47
C VAL A 31 6.09 8.18 8.58
N ASP A 32 7.23 7.56 8.90
CA ASP A 32 8.48 7.76 8.17
C ASP A 32 8.52 6.95 6.85
N VAL A 33 7.67 7.34 5.89
CA VAL A 33 7.46 6.69 4.59
C VAL A 33 7.19 7.75 3.50
N ILE A 34 7.76 7.55 2.31
CA ILE A 34 7.48 8.36 1.11
C ILE A 34 6.84 7.45 0.07
N ALA A 35 5.71 7.86 -0.50
CA ALA A 35 5.10 7.16 -1.64
C ALA A 35 5.59 7.73 -2.97
N THR A 36 5.73 6.84 -3.95
CA THR A 36 6.02 7.19 -5.34
C THR A 36 5.39 6.17 -6.28
N TRP A 37 5.33 6.51 -7.57
CA TRP A 37 4.91 5.61 -8.65
C TRP A 37 5.47 6.14 -9.98
N SER A 38 5.52 5.26 -10.98
CA SER A 38 6.01 5.60 -12.33
C SER A 38 4.88 6.01 -13.26
N GLN A 39 5.25 6.53 -14.44
CA GLN A 39 4.29 6.79 -15.52
C GLN A 39 3.52 5.51 -15.91
N ASN A 40 4.17 4.35 -15.94
CA ASN A 40 3.51 3.10 -16.32
C ASN A 40 2.39 2.72 -15.34
N ALA A 41 2.65 2.86 -14.03
CA ALA A 41 1.66 2.59 -12.99
C ALA A 41 0.49 3.59 -13.05
N GLU A 42 0.79 4.87 -13.31
CA GLU A 42 -0.22 5.93 -13.48
C GLU A 42 -1.10 5.69 -14.70
N ASP A 43 -0.51 5.40 -15.86
CA ASP A 43 -1.23 5.12 -17.10
C ASP A 43 -2.14 3.91 -16.93
N GLU A 44 -1.63 2.84 -16.32
CA GLU A 44 -2.42 1.64 -16.07
C GLU A 44 -3.55 1.90 -15.07
N ALA A 45 -3.30 2.67 -14.01
CA ALA A 45 -4.34 3.03 -13.06
C ALA A 45 -5.45 3.83 -13.74
N ASN A 46 -5.09 4.83 -14.56
CA ASN A 46 -6.04 5.66 -15.29
C ASN A 46 -6.91 4.85 -16.26
N ARG A 47 -6.38 3.79 -16.89
CA ARG A 47 -7.17 2.88 -17.74
C ARG A 47 -8.30 2.17 -16.97
N HIS A 48 -8.11 1.94 -15.68
CA HIS A 48 -9.06 1.23 -14.82
C HIS A 48 -9.97 2.16 -14.00
N MET A 49 -9.78 3.47 -14.11
CA MET A 49 -10.60 4.46 -13.42
C MET A 49 -11.97 4.64 -14.09
N ARG A 50 -12.97 4.99 -13.28
CA ARG A 50 -14.31 5.28 -13.80
C ARG A 50 -14.29 6.58 -14.61
N PRO A 51 -15.06 6.72 -15.71
CA PRO A 51 -14.99 7.87 -16.64
C PRO A 51 -15.26 9.28 -16.06
N ARG A 52 -15.67 9.41 -14.79
CA ARG A 52 -15.95 10.68 -14.11
C ARG A 52 -15.19 10.86 -12.79
N ALA A 53 -14.34 9.90 -12.44
CA ALA A 53 -13.46 10.06 -11.29
C ALA A 53 -12.26 10.93 -11.70
N MET A 54 -11.79 11.78 -10.78
CA MET A 54 -10.51 12.48 -10.93
C MET A 54 -9.42 11.45 -11.25
N SER A 55 -8.69 11.68 -12.34
CA SER A 55 -7.61 10.79 -12.78
C SER A 55 -6.46 10.77 -11.76
N VAL A 56 -5.64 9.72 -11.79
CA VAL A 56 -4.42 9.66 -10.95
C VAL A 56 -3.46 10.78 -11.34
N THR A 57 -3.38 11.11 -12.63
CA THR A 57 -2.56 12.21 -13.15
C THR A 57 -3.01 13.55 -12.60
N GLU A 58 -4.31 13.86 -12.69
CA GLU A 58 -4.87 15.11 -12.16
C GLU A 58 -4.70 15.19 -10.64
N PHE A 59 -4.97 14.11 -9.91
CA PHE A 59 -4.70 14.05 -8.49
C PHE A 59 -3.23 14.34 -8.17
N ARG A 60 -2.30 13.72 -8.90
CA ARG A 60 -0.85 13.91 -8.69
C ARG A 60 -0.43 15.35 -8.93
N THR A 61 -0.90 15.98 -9.98
CA THR A 61 -0.42 17.32 -10.39
C THR A 61 -1.12 18.46 -9.67
N THR A 62 -2.33 18.24 -9.14
CA THR A 62 -3.15 19.31 -8.54
C THR A 62 -3.34 19.20 -7.03
N ILE A 63 -3.28 17.99 -6.47
CA ILE A 63 -3.52 17.75 -5.04
C ILE A 63 -2.26 17.29 -4.33
N TRP A 64 -1.56 16.31 -4.91
CA TRP A 64 -0.38 15.69 -4.27
C TRP A 64 0.95 16.36 -4.63
N GLU A 65 0.97 17.12 -5.73
CA GLU A 65 2.11 17.90 -6.23
C GLU A 65 3.46 17.16 -6.20
N ASN A 66 3.49 15.94 -6.74
CA ASN A 66 4.68 15.09 -6.72
C ASN A 66 5.16 14.70 -8.12
N ASP A 67 6.47 14.54 -8.25
CA ASP A 67 7.10 14.02 -9.47
C ASP A 67 6.91 12.50 -9.57
N LEU A 68 6.87 12.02 -10.81
CA LEU A 68 6.89 10.58 -11.09
C LEU A 68 8.28 10.01 -10.83
N SER A 69 8.31 8.75 -10.38
CA SER A 69 9.57 8.02 -10.26
C SER A 69 10.17 7.72 -11.63
N PRO A 70 11.48 7.41 -11.70
CA PRO A 70 12.10 6.89 -12.92
C PRO A 70 11.42 5.60 -13.40
N THR A 71 11.41 5.42 -14.72
CA THR A 71 11.03 4.14 -15.35
C THR A 71 12.20 3.16 -15.35
N GLY A 72 11.96 1.96 -14.85
CA GLY A 72 12.91 0.86 -14.84
C GLY A 72 13.17 0.30 -16.22
N LYS A 73 14.39 -0.19 -16.42
CA LYS A 73 14.84 -0.79 -17.68
C LYS A 73 14.92 -2.31 -17.57
N ARG A 74 14.76 -3.00 -18.71
CA ARG A 74 14.90 -4.46 -18.86
C ARG A 74 13.97 -5.26 -17.93
N PRO A 75 12.64 -5.03 -17.97
CA PRO A 75 11.68 -5.77 -17.14
C PRO A 75 11.77 -7.29 -17.36
N SER A 76 12.16 -7.72 -18.56
CA SER A 76 12.31 -9.13 -18.94
C SER A 76 13.33 -9.93 -18.11
N LYS A 77 14.16 -9.29 -17.27
CA LYS A 77 15.07 -10.00 -16.34
C LYS A 77 14.33 -10.65 -15.16
N TYR A 78 13.15 -10.16 -14.79
CA TYR A 78 12.37 -10.64 -13.65
C TYR A 78 11.53 -11.86 -14.04
N LYS A 79 12.19 -13.02 -14.16
CA LYS A 79 11.58 -14.23 -14.72
C LYS A 79 10.58 -14.91 -13.78
N ALA A 80 10.71 -14.71 -12.47
CA ALA A 80 9.80 -15.28 -11.50
C ALA A 80 8.51 -14.45 -11.33
N THR A 81 8.56 -13.18 -11.73
CA THR A 81 7.41 -12.25 -11.74
C THR A 81 6.59 -12.44 -13.02
N LYS A 82 5.26 -12.39 -12.89
CA LYS A 82 4.33 -12.49 -14.01
C LYS A 82 4.62 -11.41 -15.05
N ASP A 83 4.42 -11.75 -16.32
CA ASP A 83 4.85 -10.93 -17.46
C ASP A 83 4.29 -9.50 -17.43
N ALA A 84 3.03 -9.32 -17.01
CA ALA A 84 2.38 -8.01 -16.91
C ALA A 84 3.02 -7.11 -15.84
N ASP A 85 3.49 -7.70 -14.74
CA ASP A 85 3.95 -6.98 -13.54
C ASP A 85 5.47 -6.73 -13.52
N ARG A 86 6.19 -7.30 -14.49
CA ARG A 86 7.66 -7.11 -14.59
C ARG A 86 8.07 -5.66 -14.73
N GLN A 87 7.27 -4.85 -15.43
CA GLN A 87 7.56 -3.41 -15.57
C GLN A 87 7.34 -2.67 -14.25
N ILE A 88 6.29 -3.02 -13.50
CA ILE A 88 6.05 -2.46 -12.16
C ILE A 88 7.20 -2.78 -11.21
N LEU A 89 7.70 -4.03 -11.20
CA LEU A 89 8.88 -4.37 -10.42
C LEU A 89 10.14 -3.62 -10.89
N ALA A 90 10.32 -3.45 -12.20
CA ALA A 90 11.44 -2.66 -12.73
C ALA A 90 11.41 -1.21 -12.24
N ASP A 91 10.23 -0.60 -12.28
CA ASP A 91 10.00 0.78 -11.87
C ASP A 91 10.22 0.97 -10.37
N ALA A 92 9.70 0.06 -9.54
CA ALA A 92 9.90 0.07 -8.10
C ALA A 92 11.39 -0.03 -7.72
N VAL A 93 12.15 -0.87 -8.42
CA VAL A 93 13.61 -0.97 -8.24
C VAL A 93 14.31 0.30 -8.68
N ALA A 94 13.93 0.89 -9.81
CA ALA A 94 14.50 2.16 -10.28
C ALA A 94 14.20 3.33 -9.32
N ALA A 95 13.06 3.28 -8.63
CA ALA A 95 12.66 4.22 -7.58
C ALA A 95 13.33 3.95 -6.22
N ASN A 96 14.19 2.93 -6.11
CA ASN A 96 14.80 2.48 -4.86
C ASN A 96 13.75 2.19 -3.76
N ALA A 97 12.60 1.63 -4.17
CA ALA A 97 11.52 1.33 -3.26
C ALA A 97 11.88 0.16 -2.34
N ALA A 98 11.54 0.29 -1.06
CA ALA A 98 11.64 -0.80 -0.10
C ALA A 98 10.47 -1.79 -0.25
N PHE A 99 9.31 -1.29 -0.69
CA PHE A 99 8.09 -2.09 -0.84
C PHE A 99 7.33 -1.70 -2.12
N ILE A 100 6.71 -2.69 -2.75
CA ILE A 100 5.62 -2.51 -3.72
C ILE A 100 4.31 -2.71 -2.95
N ILE A 101 3.43 -1.73 -2.99
CA ILE A 101 2.10 -1.82 -2.39
C ILE A 101 1.11 -2.16 -3.50
N THR A 102 0.52 -3.36 -3.43
CA THR A 102 -0.30 -3.95 -4.49
C THR A 102 -1.36 -4.89 -3.90
N THR A 103 -2.52 -5.01 -4.54
CA THR A 103 -3.49 -6.05 -4.15
C THR A 103 -3.12 -7.44 -4.69
N ASP A 104 -2.29 -7.50 -5.73
CA ASP A 104 -1.95 -8.72 -6.48
C ASP A 104 -0.55 -9.21 -6.10
N VAL A 105 -0.35 -9.44 -4.80
CA VAL A 105 0.97 -9.78 -4.24
C VAL A 105 1.54 -11.07 -4.85
N ASP A 106 0.67 -12.01 -5.23
CA ASP A 106 1.07 -13.28 -5.82
C ASP A 106 1.57 -13.19 -7.27
N ASP A 107 1.49 -12.01 -7.89
CA ASP A 107 1.97 -11.75 -9.24
C ASP A 107 3.47 -11.45 -9.25
N PHE A 108 4.01 -11.06 -8.10
CA PHE A 108 5.42 -10.80 -7.88
C PHE A 108 6.16 -12.06 -7.40
N GLY A 109 7.21 -12.44 -8.15
CA GLY A 109 7.99 -13.63 -7.88
C GLY A 109 8.94 -13.44 -6.70
N GLU A 110 8.88 -14.32 -5.70
CA GLU A 110 9.69 -14.19 -4.48
C GLU A 110 11.21 -14.15 -4.77
N ALA A 111 11.68 -14.94 -5.74
CA ALA A 111 13.09 -14.94 -6.13
C ALA A 111 13.57 -13.58 -6.66
N ASP A 112 12.74 -12.90 -7.47
CA ASP A 112 13.06 -11.56 -8.00
C ASP A 112 13.04 -10.52 -6.86
N LEU A 113 12.02 -10.58 -6.00
CA LEU A 113 11.87 -9.69 -4.84
C LEU A 113 13.05 -9.78 -3.87
N VAL A 114 13.46 -11.00 -3.51
CA VAL A 114 14.62 -11.26 -2.62
C VAL A 114 15.92 -10.75 -3.25
N THR A 115 16.11 -10.98 -4.55
CA THR A 115 17.30 -10.53 -5.29
C THR A 115 17.44 -9.00 -5.25
N GLU A 116 16.34 -8.29 -5.48
CA GLU A 116 16.33 -6.82 -5.51
C GLU A 116 16.14 -6.20 -4.11
N LYS A 117 16.03 -7.02 -3.06
CA LYS A 117 15.82 -6.60 -1.65
C LYS A 117 14.59 -5.71 -1.45
N ILE A 118 13.56 -5.95 -2.25
CA ILE A 118 12.23 -5.32 -2.18
C ILE A 118 11.21 -6.37 -1.71
N ALA A 119 10.06 -5.93 -1.21
CA ALA A 119 8.95 -6.83 -0.87
C ALA A 119 7.64 -6.33 -1.45
N ALA A 120 6.78 -7.24 -1.91
CA ALA A 120 5.41 -6.93 -2.31
C ALA A 120 4.49 -7.12 -1.10
N VAL A 121 3.65 -6.13 -0.81
CA VAL A 121 2.82 -6.09 0.40
C VAL A 121 1.41 -5.63 0.05
N ASN A 122 0.41 -6.34 0.57
CA ASN A 122 -0.97 -5.93 0.46
C ASN A 122 -1.20 -4.61 1.23
N PRO A 123 -1.96 -3.64 0.66
CA PRO A 123 -2.19 -2.35 1.30
C PRO A 123 -2.83 -2.45 2.68
N ASP A 124 -3.77 -3.38 2.90
CA ASP A 124 -4.42 -3.60 4.19
C ASP A 124 -3.40 -4.02 5.25
N LEU A 125 -2.60 -5.05 4.94
CA LEU A 125 -1.53 -5.52 5.83
C LEU A 125 -0.51 -4.41 6.11
N PHE A 126 -0.10 -3.66 5.09
CA PHE A 126 0.87 -2.58 5.26
C PHE A 126 0.36 -1.50 6.20
N MET A 127 -0.87 -1.01 5.99
CA MET A 127 -1.49 0.02 6.83
C MET A 127 -1.70 -0.49 8.25
N ALA A 128 -2.26 -1.69 8.45
CA ALA A 128 -2.47 -2.27 9.78
C ALA A 128 -1.15 -2.40 10.56
N THR A 129 -0.04 -2.64 9.86
CA THR A 129 1.29 -2.80 10.47
C THR A 129 1.99 -1.46 10.74
N ARG A 130 1.75 -0.44 9.92
CA ARG A 130 2.54 0.82 9.93
C ARG A 130 1.82 1.99 10.54
N PHE A 131 0.49 2.04 10.44
CA PHE A 131 -0.26 3.21 10.84
C PHE A 131 -0.32 3.31 12.36
N THR A 132 -0.01 4.50 12.85
CA THR A 132 -0.40 4.91 14.18
C THR A 132 -1.87 5.29 14.18
N GLU A 133 -2.47 5.40 15.36
CA GLU A 133 -3.83 5.94 15.48
C GLU A 133 -3.97 7.33 14.84
N THR A 134 -2.97 8.21 15.03
CA THR A 134 -2.98 9.54 14.42
C THR A 134 -2.99 9.47 12.90
N ALA A 135 -2.16 8.60 12.31
CA ALA A 135 -2.14 8.37 10.86
C ALA A 135 -3.50 7.90 10.35
N TYR A 136 -4.07 6.91 11.03
CA TYR A 136 -5.34 6.32 10.63
C TYR A 136 -6.51 7.29 10.78
N ARG A 137 -6.61 8.01 11.90
CA ARG A 137 -7.64 9.03 12.13
C ARG A 137 -7.59 10.13 11.09
N ARG A 138 -6.39 10.63 10.76
CA ARG A 138 -6.21 11.65 9.74
C ARG A 138 -6.72 11.19 8.38
N ALA A 139 -6.39 9.95 8.00
CA ALA A 139 -6.85 9.34 6.77
C ALA A 139 -8.38 9.18 6.71
N LEU A 140 -9.02 8.72 7.81
CA LEU A 140 -10.47 8.64 7.90
C LEU A 140 -11.16 10.01 7.84
N THR A 141 -10.60 11.01 8.53
CA THR A 141 -11.09 12.39 8.48
C THR A 141 -11.07 12.93 7.05
N GLN A 142 -9.96 12.76 6.32
CA GLN A 142 -9.87 13.20 4.94
C GLN A 142 -10.91 12.51 4.03
N LEU A 143 -11.15 11.21 4.23
CA LEU A 143 -12.19 10.49 3.49
C LEU A 143 -13.58 11.06 3.79
N VAL A 144 -13.91 11.27 5.05
CA VAL A 144 -15.20 11.84 5.48
C VAL A 144 -15.40 13.23 4.89
N GLU A 145 -14.39 14.10 4.96
CA GLU A 145 -14.45 15.47 4.42
C GLU A 145 -14.59 15.50 2.90
N SER A 146 -14.07 14.48 2.19
CA SER A 146 -14.23 14.35 0.74
C SER A 146 -15.62 13.86 0.30
N LEU A 147 -16.44 13.34 1.23
CA LEU A 147 -17.78 12.84 0.93
C LEU A 147 -18.83 13.95 1.07
N ASN A 148 -19.34 14.42 -0.06
CA ASN A 148 -20.35 15.47 -0.07
C ASN A 148 -21.80 14.95 0.09
N ASN A 149 -22.09 13.66 -0.14
CA ASN A 149 -23.45 13.11 0.02
C ASN A 149 -23.53 11.55 -0.06
N PRO A 150 -24.13 10.85 0.93
CA PRO A 150 -24.48 11.32 2.26
C PRO A 150 -23.23 11.52 3.12
N PRO A 151 -23.21 12.52 4.02
CA PRO A 151 -22.11 12.69 4.96
C PRO A 151 -22.00 11.45 5.85
N LYS A 152 -20.77 11.09 6.22
CA LYS A 152 -20.50 9.94 7.09
C LYS A 152 -19.72 10.40 8.30
N THR A 153 -19.93 9.76 9.44
CA THR A 153 -19.05 9.93 10.60
C THR A 153 -17.76 9.13 10.40
N ILE A 154 -16.73 9.41 11.20
CA ILE A 154 -15.49 8.63 11.21
C ILE A 154 -15.77 7.16 11.54
N ALA A 155 -16.65 6.87 12.51
CA ALA A 155 -17.03 5.51 12.88
C ALA A 155 -17.75 4.77 11.72
N GLN A 156 -18.63 5.46 10.99
CA GLN A 156 -19.26 4.90 9.80
C GLN A 156 -18.24 4.65 8.69
N MET A 157 -17.25 5.53 8.52
CA MET A 157 -16.17 5.32 7.57
C MET A 157 -15.28 4.14 7.99
N HIS A 158 -14.98 3.99 9.29
CA HIS A 158 -14.26 2.83 9.82
C HIS A 158 -14.97 1.54 9.43
N ALA A 159 -16.27 1.40 9.73
CA ALA A 159 -17.07 0.25 9.35
C ALA A 159 -17.01 -0.06 7.84
N LEU A 160 -17.11 0.97 6.99
CA LEU A 160 -17.10 0.83 5.53
C LEU A 160 -15.77 0.32 5.00
N ILE A 161 -14.65 0.83 5.52
CA ILE A 161 -13.35 0.39 5.01
C ILE A 161 -13.08 -1.07 5.38
N GLY A 162 -13.70 -1.61 6.43
CA GLY A 162 -13.55 -3.00 6.87
C GLY A 162 -13.89 -4.02 5.80
N ARG A 163 -14.76 -3.65 4.84
CA ARG A 163 -15.06 -4.48 3.68
C ARG A 163 -13.82 -4.80 2.83
N LYS A 164 -12.92 -3.83 2.62
CA LYS A 164 -11.71 -3.96 1.78
C LYS A 164 -10.41 -4.02 2.57
N HIS A 165 -10.43 -3.54 3.81
CA HIS A 165 -9.28 -3.43 4.69
C HIS A 165 -9.60 -4.03 6.07
N PRO A 166 -9.93 -5.33 6.15
CA PRO A 166 -10.35 -5.96 7.39
C PRO A 166 -9.28 -5.98 8.47
N ARG A 167 -7.99 -6.07 8.12
CA ARG A 167 -6.90 -6.07 9.11
C ARG A 167 -6.72 -4.69 9.72
N LEU A 168 -6.76 -3.65 8.90
CA LEU A 168 -6.70 -2.27 9.36
C LEU A 168 -7.93 -1.94 10.23
N HIS A 169 -9.10 -2.42 9.84
CA HIS A 169 -10.31 -2.30 10.63
C HIS A 169 -10.12 -2.97 12.00
N GLU A 170 -9.78 -4.26 12.03
CA GLU A 170 -9.59 -5.01 13.28
C GLU A 170 -8.55 -4.35 14.19
N TRP A 171 -7.43 -3.90 13.63
CA TRP A 171 -6.36 -3.24 14.38
C TRP A 171 -6.86 -2.00 15.16
N PHE A 172 -7.80 -1.25 14.59
CA PHE A 172 -8.39 -0.05 15.20
C PHE A 172 -9.80 -0.25 15.77
N ALA A 173 -10.32 -1.48 15.82
CA ALA A 173 -11.69 -1.76 16.26
C ALA A 173 -11.97 -1.25 17.69
N HIS A 174 -10.96 -1.31 18.57
CA HIS A 174 -11.05 -0.81 19.95
C HIS A 174 -11.34 0.71 20.05
N ARG A 175 -11.18 1.47 18.96
CA ARG A 175 -11.50 2.92 18.91
C ARG A 175 -12.89 3.23 18.39
N TYR A 176 -13.52 2.27 17.73
CA TYR A 176 -14.84 2.42 17.14
C TYR A 176 -15.67 1.17 17.48
N PRO A 177 -15.91 0.88 18.78
CA PRO A 177 -16.56 -0.36 19.20
C PRO A 177 -17.98 -0.54 18.64
N GLU A 178 -18.64 0.55 18.25
CA GLU A 178 -19.96 0.56 17.62
C GLU A 178 -19.94 0.28 16.11
N ALA A 179 -18.77 0.31 15.49
CA ALA A 179 -18.61 0.16 14.06
C ALA A 179 -18.49 -1.32 13.68
N VAL A 180 -19.62 -1.91 13.31
CA VAL A 180 -19.67 -3.27 12.76
C VAL A 180 -19.22 -3.21 11.30
N PRO A 181 -18.22 -4.01 10.88
CA PRO A 181 -17.77 -4.00 9.50
C PRO A 181 -18.90 -4.44 8.55
N GLU A 182 -18.97 -3.81 7.39
CA GLU A 182 -19.81 -4.34 6.30
C GLU A 182 -19.29 -5.71 5.84
N ALA A 183 -20.13 -6.47 5.13
CA ALA A 183 -19.77 -7.79 4.62
C ALA A 183 -18.42 -7.77 3.92
N MET A 184 -17.45 -8.50 4.48
CA MET A 184 -16.06 -8.51 4.05
C MET A 184 -15.92 -9.10 2.65
N GLU A 185 -15.09 -8.47 1.82
CA GLU A 185 -14.60 -9.11 0.60
C GLU A 185 -13.61 -10.22 0.99
N THR A 186 -13.53 -11.27 0.18
CA THR A 186 -12.61 -12.38 0.43
C THR A 186 -11.17 -11.87 0.47
N GLU A 187 -10.47 -12.06 1.59
CA GLU A 187 -9.06 -11.69 1.71
C GLU A 187 -8.22 -12.42 0.64
N PRO A 188 -7.25 -11.74 0.01
CA PRO A 188 -6.28 -12.39 -0.85
C PRO A 188 -5.51 -13.47 -0.09
N ARG A 189 -5.23 -14.59 -0.77
CA ARG A 189 -4.49 -15.72 -0.17
C ARG A 189 -3.05 -15.35 0.21
N VAL A 190 -2.46 -14.40 -0.52
CA VAL A 190 -1.08 -13.96 -0.33
C VAL A 190 -1.11 -12.47 -0.03
N LEU A 191 -0.65 -12.09 1.16
CA LEU A 191 -0.62 -10.70 1.62
C LEU A 191 0.78 -10.08 1.61
N TYR A 192 1.80 -10.93 1.52
CA TYR A 192 3.18 -10.52 1.59
C TYR A 192 4.07 -11.50 0.81
N ARG A 193 5.05 -10.97 0.08
CA ARG A 193 6.17 -11.73 -0.50
C ARG A 193 7.47 -10.93 -0.47
N GLY A 194 8.60 -11.63 -0.39
CA GLY A 194 9.94 -11.04 -0.41
C GLY A 194 10.63 -11.06 0.95
N GLY A 195 11.83 -10.49 0.99
CA GLY A 195 12.74 -10.64 2.13
C GLY A 195 12.90 -9.39 2.96
N ARG A 196 11.89 -8.53 3.15
CA ARG A 196 12.04 -7.23 3.84
C ARG A 196 10.97 -6.95 4.88
N CYS A 197 11.37 -6.75 6.13
CA CYS A 197 10.41 -6.55 7.23
C CYS A 197 9.64 -5.23 7.10
N ILE A 198 8.31 -5.24 7.18
CA ILE A 198 7.46 -4.04 7.04
C ILE A 198 7.80 -2.98 8.11
N ILE A 199 7.99 -3.39 9.37
CA ILE A 199 8.23 -2.47 10.49
C ILE A 199 9.65 -1.88 10.48
N CYS A 200 10.68 -2.73 10.45
CA CYS A 200 12.07 -2.29 10.60
C CYS A 200 12.83 -2.15 9.27
N ALA A 201 12.26 -2.59 8.15
CA ALA A 201 12.83 -2.59 6.80
C ALA A 201 14.19 -3.27 6.65
N ARG A 202 14.61 -4.07 7.64
CA ARG A 202 15.78 -4.94 7.50
C ARG A 202 15.41 -6.11 6.60
N SER A 203 16.34 -6.48 5.75
CA SER A 203 16.17 -7.62 4.85
C SER A 203 16.62 -8.93 5.50
N VAL A 204 15.97 -10.02 5.10
CA VAL A 204 16.37 -11.40 5.34
C VAL A 204 16.57 -12.07 3.98
N THR A 205 17.51 -13.00 3.91
CA THR A 205 17.71 -13.83 2.72
C THR A 205 16.71 -14.97 2.61
N ARG A 206 15.99 -15.23 3.71
CA ARG A 206 15.03 -16.32 3.89
C ARG A 206 13.68 -15.74 4.33
N PRO A 207 12.78 -15.42 3.38
CA PRO A 207 11.46 -14.84 3.66
C PRO A 207 10.63 -15.58 4.71
N GLU A 208 10.80 -16.90 4.83
CA GLU A 208 10.11 -17.76 5.80
C GLU A 208 10.45 -17.43 7.27
N ARG A 209 11.48 -16.62 7.50
CA ARG A 209 11.82 -16.08 8.83
C ARG A 209 10.94 -14.89 9.26
N LEU A 210 10.14 -14.36 8.35
CA LEU A 210 9.19 -13.28 8.62
C LEU A 210 7.81 -13.87 8.90
N THR A 211 7.16 -13.37 9.94
CA THR A 211 5.75 -13.66 10.24
C THR A 211 4.91 -12.53 9.67
N LEU A 212 4.08 -12.81 8.66
CA LEU A 212 3.29 -11.82 7.93
C LEU A 212 4.13 -10.61 7.47
N GLY A 213 5.33 -10.88 6.96
CA GLY A 213 6.25 -9.83 6.51
C GLY A 213 6.94 -9.03 7.62
N CYS A 214 6.89 -9.49 8.87
CA CYS A 214 7.56 -8.85 10.00
C CYS A 214 8.55 -9.76 10.71
N HIS A 215 9.64 -9.18 11.22
CA HIS A 215 10.47 -9.91 12.18
C HIS A 215 9.66 -10.21 13.45
N PRO A 216 9.79 -11.39 14.06
CA PRO A 216 9.08 -11.71 15.30
C PRO A 216 9.30 -10.67 16.40
N ALA A 217 10.55 -10.19 16.56
CA ALA A 217 10.90 -9.16 17.54
C ALA A 217 10.23 -7.79 17.28
N CYS A 218 9.76 -7.52 16.06
CA CYS A 218 9.03 -6.29 15.74
C CYS A 218 7.53 -6.39 16.10
N LEU A 219 6.97 -7.60 16.15
CA LEU A 219 5.56 -7.82 16.49
C LEU A 219 5.31 -7.76 18.00
N THR A 220 6.32 -8.06 18.81
CA THR A 220 6.22 -8.00 20.29
C THR A 220 6.35 -6.58 20.86
N THR A 221 6.70 -5.61 20.01
CA THR A 221 6.95 -4.20 20.38
C THR A 221 5.93 -3.23 19.76
N ALA A 222 4.92 -3.74 19.06
CA ALA A 222 3.90 -2.96 18.36
C ALA A 222 2.65 -2.82 19.21
#